data_AF-A0A7Y2YU20-F1
#
_entry.id   AF-A0A7Y2YU20-F1
#
_cell.length_a   1.000
_cell.length_b   1.000
_cell.length_c   1.000
_cell.angle_alpha   90.00
_cell.angle_beta   90.00
_cell.angle_gamma   90.00
#
_symmetry.space_group_name_H-M   'P 1'
#
loop_
_entity.id
_entity.type
_entity.pdbx_description
1 polymer ?
#
loop_
_entity_poly.entity_id
_entity_poly.type
_entity_poly.pdbx_seq_one_letter_code
_entity_poly.pdbx_strand_id
1 'polypeptide(L)'
;MRGGAGESGYAFASSWALPPQEISALFLPDLIGSLGTYWGSNPFKLHTEYLGAVPIGLALVALTAVRTDRRVTFIATTALVCVLFALGAATPVHRLAYAVLPFVKQFRAPSMMLGPASFMMALLAGLGWQRVLDARREGQAVPWTWSLAFAGPLLLLGLAAALGPDGLMRWVRTAWFPAGWTRSPGVDPTAALQLNGWFLLVGLGASLGAAWAVSTRRAPEWMIALLLLVTVADGWRVNDRYLRTVDPETVFPSDALVQHLDAELDVGERAFPPAGMSGYGPSELSVHRIPTVTGIQKFRLEWYERFTGGLGMQNVGTMAALGLLDVGFIVAGPGVSSDALSLEVTAPRGSAYRLSSDVPHAFFPRRVEATADTAEALRRILEADPLDLAIVEGDVAPAAGEGVATITRYEPNEIVLAVEASRGGLLFLSEVYYPAWRARVDDEPVQIHRTNTAFRGIVVPAGSHEVVFRYAAAEFRTGFMVSGLAAAGVAVWLLVGLVGRRSNGASGAARVGDRA
;
A
#
# COMPACT_ATOMS: atom_id res chain seq x y z
N MET A 1 5.50 -6.77 13.57
CA MET A 1 4.02 -6.57 13.55
C MET A 1 3.36 -7.47 14.59
N ARG A 2 3.31 -7.03 15.84
CA ARG A 2 2.25 -7.49 16.74
C ARG A 2 1.15 -6.44 16.60
N GLY A 3 0.03 -6.81 16.00
CA GLY A 3 -1.21 -6.03 16.12
C GLY A 3 -1.48 -5.79 17.60
N GLY A 4 -2.24 -4.75 17.93
CA GLY A 4 -2.55 -4.34 19.30
C GLY A 4 -2.73 -5.55 20.23
N ALA A 5 -2.08 -5.49 21.40
CA ALA A 5 -2.06 -6.55 22.40
C ALA A 5 -3.47 -7.14 22.58
N GLY A 6 -3.72 -8.31 21.98
CA GLY A 6 -5.02 -8.99 22.03
C GLY A 6 -5.42 -9.75 20.77
N GLU A 7 -5.03 -9.31 19.56
CA GLU A 7 -5.56 -9.91 18.33
C GLU A 7 -4.58 -10.90 17.69
N SER A 8 -4.61 -12.16 18.15
CA SER A 8 -3.88 -13.27 17.50
C SER A 8 -4.82 -14.44 17.19
N GLY A 9 -4.40 -15.33 16.29
CA GLY A 9 -5.16 -16.53 15.93
C GLY A 9 -6.14 -16.33 14.77
N TYR A 10 -7.05 -17.29 14.60
CA TYR A 10 -7.90 -17.35 13.41
C TYR A 10 -8.86 -16.17 13.30
N ALA A 11 -9.41 -15.69 14.43
CA ALA A 11 -10.32 -14.56 14.46
C ALA A 11 -9.67 -13.29 13.85
N PHE A 12 -8.41 -13.02 14.21
CA PHE A 12 -7.62 -11.94 13.62
C PHE A 12 -7.40 -12.16 12.12
N ALA A 13 -6.98 -13.36 11.71
CA ALA A 13 -6.75 -13.66 10.30
C ALA A 13 -8.03 -13.49 9.44
N SER A 14 -9.21 -13.78 10.00
CA SER A 14 -10.50 -13.64 9.32
C SER A 14 -11.21 -12.28 9.49
N SER A 15 -10.66 -11.34 10.27
CA SER A 15 -11.35 -10.11 10.75
C SER A 15 -11.84 -9.14 9.67
N TRP A 16 -11.36 -9.26 8.44
CA TRP A 16 -11.67 -8.38 7.31
C TRP A 16 -12.10 -9.19 6.08
N ALA A 17 -12.80 -10.31 6.30
CA ALA A 17 -13.37 -11.10 5.23
C ALA A 17 -14.55 -10.38 4.56
N LEU A 18 -14.86 -10.73 3.30
CA LEU A 18 -16.09 -10.31 2.63
C LEU A 18 -17.27 -10.95 3.38
N PRO A 19 -18.21 -10.18 3.94
CA PRO A 19 -19.39 -10.75 4.56
C PRO A 19 -20.23 -11.46 3.47
N PRO A 20 -20.75 -12.68 3.70
CA PRO A 20 -21.49 -13.42 2.67
C PRO A 20 -22.71 -12.69 2.12
N GLN A 21 -23.37 -11.89 2.96
CA GLN A 21 -24.48 -11.01 2.58
C GLN A 21 -24.07 -9.99 1.51
N GLU A 22 -22.77 -9.68 1.43
CA GLU A 22 -22.19 -8.65 0.57
C GLU A 22 -21.68 -9.17 -0.77
N ILE A 23 -21.87 -10.46 -1.06
CA ILE A 23 -21.42 -11.08 -2.31
C ILE A 23 -22.09 -10.46 -3.55
N SER A 24 -23.28 -9.87 -3.39
CA SER A 24 -23.97 -9.19 -4.47
C SER A 24 -23.22 -7.94 -4.97
N ALA A 25 -22.35 -7.35 -4.15
CA ALA A 25 -21.52 -6.21 -4.53
C ALA A 25 -20.54 -6.54 -5.69
N LEU A 26 -20.24 -7.82 -5.92
CA LEU A 26 -19.47 -8.28 -7.08
C LEU A 26 -20.19 -7.97 -8.41
N PHE A 27 -21.52 -7.94 -8.39
CA PHE A 27 -22.38 -7.78 -9.57
C PHE A 27 -23.13 -6.45 -9.57
N LEU A 28 -23.40 -5.89 -8.39
CA LEU A 28 -24.25 -4.73 -8.20
C LEU A 28 -23.76 -3.88 -7.01
N PRO A 29 -22.84 -2.92 -7.24
CA PRO A 29 -22.05 -2.29 -6.17
C PRO A 29 -22.89 -1.48 -5.17
N ASP A 30 -23.91 -0.74 -5.63
CA ASP A 30 -24.74 0.08 -4.73
C ASP A 30 -25.94 -0.66 -4.12
N LEU A 31 -26.02 -1.99 -4.27
CA LEU A 31 -27.08 -2.75 -3.58
C LEU A 31 -26.87 -2.70 -2.07
N ILE A 32 -25.63 -2.89 -1.62
CA ILE A 32 -25.23 -2.75 -0.21
C ILE A 32 -24.45 -1.43 0.01
N GLY A 33 -24.13 -0.77 -1.10
CA GLY A 33 -23.53 0.54 -1.15
C GLY A 33 -22.01 0.50 -1.32
N SER A 34 -21.48 1.66 -1.66
CA SER A 34 -20.08 1.96 -1.93
C SER A 34 -19.65 3.18 -1.12
N LEU A 35 -18.55 3.85 -1.47
CA LEU A 35 -18.11 5.05 -0.74
C LEU A 35 -19.26 6.08 -0.59
N GLY A 36 -19.63 6.38 0.65
CA GLY A 36 -20.74 7.29 1.01
C GLY A 36 -22.14 6.66 1.04
N THR A 37 -22.41 5.65 0.20
CA THR A 37 -23.72 4.97 0.09
C THR A 37 -23.80 3.65 0.85
N TYR A 38 -22.69 3.20 1.45
CA TYR A 38 -22.57 1.92 2.16
C TYR A 38 -23.43 1.84 3.42
N TRP A 39 -24.22 0.77 3.53
CA TRP A 39 -25.09 0.50 4.68
C TRP A 39 -24.87 -0.89 5.31
N GLY A 40 -23.89 -1.66 4.82
CA GLY A 40 -23.57 -3.00 5.27
C GLY A 40 -22.81 -3.10 6.61
N SER A 41 -22.18 -4.25 6.83
CA SER A 41 -21.61 -4.65 8.14
C SER A 41 -20.14 -4.25 8.36
N ASN A 42 -19.38 -4.03 7.29
CA ASN A 42 -17.95 -3.71 7.31
C ASN A 42 -17.66 -2.38 8.04
N PRO A 43 -16.71 -2.32 9.01
CA PRO A 43 -16.32 -1.09 9.73
C PRO A 43 -16.11 0.15 8.86
N PHE A 44 -15.46 0.00 7.70
CA PHE A 44 -15.32 1.08 6.72
C PHE A 44 -15.26 0.51 5.29
N LYS A 45 -15.92 1.18 4.35
CA LYS A 45 -16.00 0.77 2.93
C LYS A 45 -15.23 1.77 2.06
N LEU A 46 -13.99 1.43 1.75
CA LEU A 46 -13.05 2.26 0.96
C LEU A 46 -12.68 1.64 -0.39
N HIS A 47 -13.47 0.66 -0.85
CA HIS A 47 -13.26 -0.03 -2.11
C HIS A 47 -14.59 -0.58 -2.64
N THR A 48 -14.58 -1.05 -3.88
CA THR A 48 -15.68 -1.79 -4.51
C THR A 48 -15.19 -3.15 -4.98
N GLU A 49 -16.06 -4.16 -4.87
CA GLU A 49 -15.81 -5.51 -5.37
C GLU A 49 -16.32 -5.72 -6.80
N TYR A 50 -16.87 -4.68 -7.43
CA TYR A 50 -17.57 -4.79 -8.71
C TYR A 50 -16.70 -5.35 -9.84
N LEU A 51 -17.17 -6.41 -10.50
CA LEU A 51 -16.46 -7.14 -11.54
C LEU A 51 -16.76 -6.65 -12.97
N GLY A 52 -17.79 -5.80 -13.14
CA GLY A 52 -18.23 -5.29 -14.44
C GLY A 52 -19.21 -6.21 -15.18
N ALA A 53 -20.34 -5.67 -15.64
CA ALA A 53 -21.43 -6.43 -16.24
C ALA A 53 -21.03 -7.13 -17.56
N VAL A 54 -20.26 -6.45 -18.41
CA VAL A 54 -19.75 -7.00 -19.68
C VAL A 54 -18.72 -8.12 -19.44
N PRO A 55 -17.67 -7.93 -18.60
CA PRO A 55 -16.78 -9.01 -18.22
C PRO A 55 -17.50 -10.23 -17.66
N ILE A 56 -18.52 -10.04 -16.80
CA ILE A 56 -19.34 -11.13 -16.27
C ILE A 56 -20.01 -11.90 -17.42
N GLY A 57 -20.69 -11.20 -18.35
CA GLY A 57 -21.38 -11.86 -19.46
C GLY A 57 -20.44 -12.64 -20.38
N LEU A 58 -19.28 -12.09 -20.71
CA LEU A 58 -18.27 -12.80 -21.50
C LEU A 58 -17.66 -13.98 -20.73
N ALA A 59 -17.42 -13.85 -19.42
CA ALA A 59 -16.96 -14.96 -18.58
C ALA A 59 -17.99 -16.10 -18.56
N LEU A 60 -19.29 -15.81 -18.52
CA LEU A 60 -20.35 -16.83 -18.63
C LEU A 60 -20.29 -17.58 -19.97
N VAL A 61 -19.86 -16.94 -21.06
CA VAL A 61 -19.61 -17.62 -22.34
C VAL A 61 -18.39 -18.53 -22.24
N ALA A 62 -17.32 -18.08 -21.59
CA ALA A 62 -16.12 -18.89 -21.37
C ALA A 62 -16.44 -20.19 -20.60
N LEU A 63 -17.27 -20.10 -19.56
CA LEU A 63 -17.65 -21.24 -18.72
C LEU A 63 -18.37 -22.37 -19.46
N THR A 64 -18.91 -22.11 -20.67
CA THR A 64 -19.44 -23.18 -21.53
C THR A 64 -18.37 -24.20 -21.95
N ALA A 65 -17.09 -23.82 -21.88
CA ALA A 65 -15.94 -24.69 -22.13
C ALA A 65 -15.27 -25.23 -20.86
N VAL A 66 -15.85 -25.04 -19.66
CA VAL A 66 -15.17 -25.39 -18.40
C VAL A 66 -14.79 -26.87 -18.29
N ARG A 67 -15.48 -27.76 -19.03
CA ARG A 67 -15.18 -29.20 -19.08
C ARG A 67 -14.29 -29.60 -20.25
N THR A 68 -14.10 -28.74 -21.24
CA THR A 68 -13.42 -29.06 -22.50
C THR A 68 -12.10 -28.31 -22.68
N ASP A 69 -11.97 -27.10 -22.12
CA ASP A 69 -10.74 -26.31 -22.15
C ASP A 69 -10.14 -26.20 -20.75
N ARG A 70 -8.97 -26.84 -20.56
CA ARG A 70 -8.24 -26.86 -19.28
C ARG A 70 -7.85 -25.45 -18.80
N ARG A 71 -7.65 -24.48 -19.70
CA ARG A 71 -7.33 -23.09 -19.34
C ARG A 71 -8.53 -22.44 -18.66
N VAL A 72 -9.73 -22.63 -19.22
CA VAL A 72 -10.98 -22.15 -18.62
C VAL A 72 -11.21 -22.84 -17.28
N THR A 73 -11.02 -24.16 -17.19
CA THR A 73 -11.14 -24.89 -15.92
C THR A 73 -10.23 -24.31 -14.85
N PHE A 74 -8.94 -24.13 -15.17
CA PHE A 74 -7.96 -23.58 -14.24
C PHE A 74 -8.35 -22.18 -13.78
N ILE A 75 -8.58 -21.25 -14.70
CA ILE A 75 -8.89 -19.85 -14.36
C ILE A 75 -10.20 -19.75 -13.58
N ALA A 76 -11.25 -20.48 -13.98
CA ALA A 76 -12.54 -20.47 -13.29
C ALA A 76 -12.45 -21.07 -11.88
N THR A 77 -11.72 -22.18 -11.71
CA THR A 77 -11.53 -22.78 -10.38
C THR A 77 -10.66 -21.90 -9.50
N THR A 78 -9.64 -21.24 -10.03
CA THR A 78 -8.85 -20.24 -9.29
C THR A 78 -9.70 -19.05 -8.88
N ALA A 79 -10.51 -18.48 -9.78
CA ALA A 79 -11.42 -17.38 -9.46
C ALA A 79 -12.40 -17.77 -8.32
N LEU A 80 -12.97 -18.97 -8.41
CA LEU A 80 -13.86 -19.50 -7.38
C LEU A 80 -13.14 -19.67 -6.03
N VAL A 81 -11.95 -20.26 -6.02
CA VAL A 81 -11.12 -20.40 -4.80
C VAL A 81 -10.82 -19.03 -4.20
N CYS A 82 -10.50 -18.03 -5.02
CA CYS A 82 -10.24 -16.66 -4.57
C CYS A 82 -11.48 -16.04 -3.89
N VAL A 83 -12.67 -16.18 -4.48
CA VAL A 83 -13.93 -15.70 -3.88
C VAL A 83 -14.26 -16.45 -2.59
N LEU A 84 -14.13 -17.78 -2.58
CA LEU A 84 -14.38 -18.58 -1.37
C LEU A 84 -13.39 -18.24 -0.25
N PHE A 85 -12.13 -18.00 -0.58
CA PHE A 85 -11.12 -17.53 0.37
C PHE A 85 -11.49 -16.14 0.89
N ALA A 86 -11.95 -15.23 0.04
CA ALA A 86 -12.35 -13.88 0.42
C ALA A 86 -13.47 -13.84 1.46
N LEU A 87 -14.36 -14.83 1.45
CA LEU A 87 -15.43 -15.01 2.44
C LEU A 87 -14.94 -15.45 3.84
N GLY A 88 -13.63 -15.70 4.01
CA GLY A 88 -13.00 -15.94 5.30
C GLY A 88 -13.63 -17.09 6.08
N ALA A 89 -14.10 -16.81 7.30
CA ALA A 89 -14.68 -17.82 8.19
C ALA A 89 -16.01 -18.42 7.69
N ALA A 90 -16.68 -17.80 6.71
CA ALA A 90 -17.91 -18.32 6.14
C ALA A 90 -17.69 -19.52 5.20
N THR A 91 -16.44 -19.82 4.81
CA THR A 91 -16.11 -21.01 4.00
C THR A 91 -14.95 -21.77 4.64
N PRO A 92 -14.81 -23.08 4.36
CA PRO A 92 -13.66 -23.85 4.84
C PRO A 92 -12.35 -23.49 4.12
N VAL A 93 -12.38 -22.78 2.98
CA VAL A 93 -11.20 -22.54 2.13
C VAL A 93 -10.15 -21.70 2.85
N HIS A 94 -10.55 -20.56 3.43
CA HIS A 94 -9.64 -19.73 4.21
C HIS A 94 -9.12 -20.46 5.45
N ARG A 95 -9.99 -21.23 6.12
CA ARG A 95 -9.61 -22.00 7.32
C ARG A 95 -8.58 -23.08 7.02
N LEU A 96 -8.75 -23.79 5.91
CA LEU A 96 -7.79 -24.79 5.44
C LEU A 96 -6.46 -24.14 5.09
N ALA A 97 -6.49 -23.01 4.35
CA ALA A 97 -5.29 -22.25 4.04
C ALA A 97 -4.57 -21.76 5.30
N TYR A 98 -5.30 -21.25 6.29
CA TYR A 98 -4.73 -20.85 7.59
C TYR A 98 -4.07 -22.02 8.35
N ALA A 99 -4.63 -23.23 8.23
CA ALA A 99 -4.11 -24.42 8.90
C ALA A 99 -2.87 -25.00 8.21
N VAL A 100 -2.84 -25.00 6.87
CA VAL A 100 -1.85 -25.75 6.08
C VAL A 100 -0.78 -24.85 5.46
N LEU A 101 -1.13 -23.66 4.97
CA LEU A 101 -0.19 -22.81 4.24
C LEU A 101 0.65 -21.96 5.21
N PRO A 102 1.97 -21.87 4.98
CA PRO A 102 2.82 -20.98 5.75
C PRO A 102 2.42 -19.51 5.51
N PHE A 103 2.74 -18.65 6.47
CA PHE A 103 2.51 -17.20 6.45
C PHE A 103 1.05 -16.72 6.45
N VAL A 104 0.04 -17.53 6.10
CA VAL A 104 -1.39 -17.10 6.14
C VAL A 104 -1.79 -16.56 7.53
N LYS A 105 -1.21 -17.12 8.59
CA LYS A 105 -1.39 -16.67 9.98
C LYS A 105 -0.91 -15.24 10.26
N GLN A 106 -0.04 -14.69 9.41
CA GLN A 106 0.50 -13.34 9.51
C GLN A 106 -0.36 -12.31 8.76
N PHE A 107 -1.27 -12.76 7.90
CA PHE A 107 -2.16 -11.89 7.15
C PHE A 107 -3.52 -11.73 7.84
N ARG A 108 -4.16 -10.61 7.54
CA ARG A 108 -5.57 -10.32 7.80
C ARG A 108 -6.17 -9.76 6.51
N ALA A 109 -7.47 -9.62 6.44
CA ALA A 109 -8.20 -9.21 5.23
C ALA A 109 -8.21 -10.22 4.09
N PRO A 110 -8.90 -11.37 4.29
CA PRO A 110 -9.14 -12.32 3.21
C PRO A 110 -9.83 -11.69 2.00
N SER A 111 -10.65 -10.65 2.18
CA SER A 111 -11.35 -9.92 1.11
C SER A 111 -10.41 -9.39 0.01
N MET A 112 -9.13 -9.14 0.32
CA MET A 112 -8.13 -8.72 -0.67
C MET A 112 -7.91 -9.76 -1.79
N MET A 113 -8.31 -11.01 -1.58
CA MET A 113 -8.29 -12.07 -2.60
C MET A 113 -9.27 -11.81 -3.76
N LEU A 114 -10.17 -10.82 -3.62
CA LEU A 114 -11.02 -10.33 -4.72
C LEU A 114 -10.22 -9.59 -5.80
N GLY A 115 -9.03 -9.06 -5.48
CA GLY A 115 -8.11 -8.50 -6.49
C GLY A 115 -7.70 -9.55 -7.53
N PRO A 116 -7.07 -10.66 -7.12
CA PRO A 116 -6.82 -11.80 -7.99
C PRO A 116 -8.09 -12.36 -8.66
N ALA A 117 -9.23 -12.43 -7.94
CA ALA A 117 -10.48 -12.89 -8.55
C ALA A 117 -10.92 -11.99 -9.73
N SER A 118 -10.82 -10.67 -9.58
CA SER A 118 -11.12 -9.70 -10.64
C SER A 118 -10.21 -9.88 -11.86
N PHE A 119 -8.91 -10.12 -11.64
CA PHE A 119 -7.99 -10.45 -12.72
C PHE A 119 -8.38 -11.74 -13.45
N MET A 120 -8.73 -12.80 -12.72
CA MET A 120 -9.20 -14.06 -13.33
C MET A 120 -10.50 -13.86 -14.12
N MET A 121 -11.40 -12.99 -13.64
CA MET A 121 -12.62 -12.62 -14.37
C MET A 121 -12.33 -11.93 -15.71
N ALA A 122 -11.35 -11.02 -15.76
CA ALA A 122 -10.91 -10.40 -17.01
C ALA A 122 -10.34 -11.42 -18.00
N LEU A 123 -9.56 -12.40 -17.51
CA LEU A 123 -9.05 -13.49 -18.34
C LEU A 123 -10.17 -14.38 -18.88
N LEU A 124 -11.16 -14.72 -18.04
CA LEU A 124 -12.35 -15.46 -18.48
C LEU A 124 -13.13 -14.69 -19.53
N ALA A 125 -13.31 -13.38 -19.37
CA ALA A 125 -13.96 -12.55 -20.38
C ALA A 125 -13.25 -12.62 -21.73
N GLY A 126 -11.91 -12.54 -21.73
CA GLY A 126 -11.09 -12.69 -22.94
C GLY A 126 -11.24 -14.07 -23.59
N LEU A 127 -11.20 -15.15 -22.79
CA LEU A 127 -11.41 -16.51 -23.29
C LEU A 127 -12.84 -16.74 -23.80
N GLY A 128 -13.82 -16.09 -23.18
CA GLY A 128 -15.21 -16.10 -23.63
C GLY A 128 -15.36 -15.49 -25.01
N TRP A 129 -14.72 -14.34 -25.24
CA TRP A 129 -14.69 -13.73 -26.58
C TRP A 129 -13.92 -14.57 -27.59
N GLN A 130 -12.77 -15.12 -27.23
CA GLN A 130 -12.00 -16.02 -28.10
C GLN A 130 -12.85 -17.22 -28.56
N ARG A 131 -13.62 -17.80 -27.64
CA ARG A 131 -14.54 -18.91 -27.95
C ARG A 131 -15.64 -18.54 -28.95
N VAL A 132 -16.14 -17.31 -28.91
CA VAL A 132 -17.10 -16.79 -29.89
C VAL A 132 -16.47 -16.75 -31.29
N LEU A 133 -15.23 -16.27 -31.39
CA LEU A 133 -14.51 -16.20 -32.67
C LEU A 133 -14.20 -17.59 -33.23
N ASP A 134 -13.78 -18.52 -32.37
CA ASP A 134 -13.48 -19.90 -32.78
C ASP A 134 -14.76 -20.62 -33.25
N ALA A 135 -15.87 -20.49 -32.52
CA ALA A 135 -17.17 -21.02 -32.92
C ALA A 135 -17.62 -20.50 -34.30
N ARG A 136 -17.43 -19.20 -34.57
CA ARG A 136 -17.72 -18.57 -35.88
C ARG A 136 -16.85 -19.15 -37.00
N ARG A 137 -15.55 -19.35 -36.74
CA ARG A 137 -14.58 -19.87 -37.71
C ARG A 137 -14.86 -21.33 -38.04
N GLU A 138 -15.15 -22.13 -37.02
CA GLU A 138 -15.40 -23.57 -37.12
C GLU A 138 -16.84 -23.91 -37.53
N GLY A 139 -17.75 -22.93 -37.55
CA GLY A 139 -19.17 -23.15 -37.85
C GLY A 139 -19.93 -23.91 -36.77
N GLN A 140 -19.43 -23.90 -35.54
CA GLN A 140 -20.03 -24.59 -34.40
C GLN A 140 -20.95 -23.66 -33.60
N ALA A 141 -21.99 -24.23 -32.99
CA ALA A 141 -22.84 -23.49 -32.06
C ALA A 141 -22.19 -23.39 -30.68
N VAL A 142 -22.27 -22.21 -30.05
CA VAL A 142 -21.93 -22.05 -28.63
C VAL A 142 -23.08 -22.62 -27.79
N PRO A 143 -22.84 -23.52 -26.82
CA PRO A 143 -23.89 -24.08 -25.99
C PRO A 143 -24.29 -23.08 -24.88
N TRP A 144 -25.34 -22.30 -25.14
CA TRP A 144 -25.79 -21.19 -24.29
C TRP A 144 -26.49 -21.59 -22.98
N THR A 145 -26.80 -22.87 -22.77
CA THR A 145 -27.66 -23.33 -21.66
C THR A 145 -27.16 -22.85 -20.29
N TRP A 146 -25.86 -23.02 -20.01
CA TRP A 146 -25.28 -22.58 -18.75
C TRP A 146 -25.14 -21.06 -18.64
N SER A 147 -24.78 -20.38 -19.74
CA SER A 147 -24.68 -18.92 -19.74
C SER A 147 -26.03 -18.27 -19.44
N LEU A 148 -27.13 -18.81 -20.00
CA LEU A 148 -28.48 -18.34 -19.72
C LEU A 148 -28.94 -18.69 -18.30
N ALA A 149 -28.61 -19.88 -17.79
CA ALA A 149 -28.95 -20.29 -16.44
C ALA A 149 -28.34 -19.38 -15.37
N PHE A 150 -27.08 -18.93 -15.55
CA PHE A 150 -26.43 -18.01 -14.63
C PHE A 150 -26.74 -16.53 -14.91
N ALA A 151 -27.00 -16.16 -16.17
CA ALA A 151 -27.39 -14.79 -16.51
C ALA A 151 -28.80 -14.44 -16.02
N GLY A 152 -29.74 -15.40 -16.04
CA GLY A 152 -31.13 -15.18 -15.63
C GLY A 152 -31.28 -14.54 -14.25
N PRO A 153 -30.73 -15.12 -13.17
CA PRO A 153 -30.77 -14.52 -11.84
C PRO A 153 -30.12 -13.12 -11.77
N LEU A 154 -29.02 -12.89 -12.48
CA LEU A 154 -28.35 -11.58 -12.54
C LEU A 154 -29.20 -10.55 -13.29
N LEU A 155 -29.88 -10.94 -14.36
CA LEU A 155 -30.81 -10.09 -15.08
C LEU A 155 -32.03 -9.76 -14.22
N LEU A 156 -32.57 -10.73 -13.48
CA LEU A 156 -33.67 -10.47 -12.53
C LEU A 156 -33.24 -9.52 -11.41
N LEU A 157 -32.02 -9.69 -10.89
CA LEU A 157 -31.46 -8.78 -9.89
C LEU A 157 -31.29 -7.37 -10.47
N GLY A 158 -30.75 -7.25 -11.69
CA GLY A 158 -30.62 -5.98 -12.41
C GLY A 158 -31.98 -5.32 -12.69
N LEU A 159 -32.99 -6.10 -13.06
CA LEU A 159 -34.36 -5.63 -13.28
C LEU A 159 -35.01 -5.12 -12.00
N ALA A 160 -34.89 -5.86 -10.90
CA ALA A 160 -35.39 -5.44 -9.59
C ALA A 160 -34.71 -4.13 -9.14
N ALA A 161 -33.40 -4.00 -9.37
CA ALA A 161 -32.66 -2.79 -9.05
C ALA A 161 -33.06 -1.60 -9.94
N ALA A 162 -33.25 -1.83 -11.25
CA ALA A 162 -33.58 -0.80 -12.23
C ALA A 162 -35.02 -0.24 -12.08
N LEU A 163 -35.98 -1.11 -11.72
CA LEU A 163 -37.40 -0.75 -11.65
C LEU A 163 -37.90 -0.50 -10.22
N GLY A 164 -37.29 -1.12 -9.21
CA GLY A 164 -37.75 -1.04 -7.82
C GLY A 164 -36.60 -1.02 -6.80
N PRO A 165 -35.63 -0.10 -6.91
CA PRO A 165 -34.43 -0.06 -6.06
C PRO A 165 -34.77 0.00 -4.56
N ASP A 166 -35.76 0.79 -4.14
CA ASP A 166 -36.17 0.88 -2.73
C ASP A 166 -36.80 -0.41 -2.20
N GLY A 167 -37.58 -1.09 -3.04
CA GLY A 167 -38.18 -2.38 -2.70
C GLY A 167 -37.13 -3.46 -2.55
N LEU A 168 -36.20 -3.53 -3.52
CA LEU A 168 -35.07 -4.45 -3.48
C LEU A 168 -34.19 -4.19 -2.26
N MET A 169 -33.81 -2.95 -2.00
CA MET A 169 -32.96 -2.60 -0.87
C MET A 169 -33.64 -2.92 0.47
N ARG A 170 -34.93 -2.59 0.64
CA ARG A 170 -35.68 -2.99 1.84
C ARG A 170 -35.72 -4.50 2.02
N TRP A 171 -35.97 -5.25 0.94
CA TRP A 171 -35.99 -6.72 0.99
C TRP A 171 -34.62 -7.28 1.35
N VAL A 172 -33.53 -6.82 0.73
CA VAL A 172 -32.17 -7.28 1.07
C VAL A 172 -31.83 -6.94 2.52
N ARG A 173 -32.16 -5.73 2.96
CA ARG A 173 -31.90 -5.27 4.33
C ARG A 173 -32.62 -6.12 5.38
N THR A 174 -33.84 -6.57 5.12
CA THR A 174 -34.62 -7.38 6.07
C THR A 174 -34.38 -8.88 5.92
N ALA A 175 -34.10 -9.37 4.71
CA ALA A 175 -33.96 -10.80 4.44
C ALA A 175 -32.53 -11.32 4.62
N TRP A 176 -31.50 -10.51 4.30
CA TRP A 176 -30.10 -10.97 4.30
C TRP A 176 -29.34 -10.56 5.56
N PHE A 177 -29.70 -9.44 6.19
CA PHE A 177 -29.01 -8.90 7.35
C PHE A 177 -29.79 -9.14 8.65
N PRO A 178 -29.12 -9.55 9.74
CA PRO A 178 -29.76 -9.57 11.06
C PRO A 178 -30.13 -8.16 11.55
N ALA A 179 -31.13 -8.08 12.43
CA ALA A 179 -31.54 -6.82 13.03
C ALA A 179 -30.34 -6.13 13.73
N GLY A 180 -30.16 -4.83 13.47
CA GLY A 180 -29.07 -4.03 14.07
C GLY A 180 -27.70 -4.12 13.38
N TRP A 181 -27.54 -4.97 12.36
CA TRP A 181 -26.25 -5.12 11.63
C TRP A 181 -26.03 -4.08 10.52
N THR A 182 -27.07 -3.34 10.17
CA THR A 182 -27.08 -2.38 9.05
C THR A 182 -26.96 -0.96 9.56
N ARG A 183 -26.34 -0.10 8.77
CA ARG A 183 -26.08 1.30 9.10
C ARG A 183 -26.98 2.22 8.29
N SER A 184 -27.05 3.48 8.69
CA SER A 184 -27.61 4.53 7.84
C SER A 184 -26.51 5.02 6.89
N PRO A 185 -26.72 4.96 5.57
CA PRO A 185 -25.75 5.48 4.62
C PRO A 185 -25.68 7.01 4.71
N GLY A 186 -24.51 7.59 4.42
CA GLY A 186 -24.33 9.05 4.41
C GLY A 186 -24.94 9.73 3.18
N VAL A 187 -25.15 8.97 2.10
CA VAL A 187 -25.79 9.38 0.85
C VAL A 187 -26.80 8.32 0.46
N ASP A 188 -27.97 8.73 -0.04
CA ASP A 188 -29.00 7.81 -0.51
C ASP A 188 -28.49 6.93 -1.68
N PRO A 189 -28.44 5.59 -1.53
CA PRO A 189 -27.98 4.67 -2.58
C PRO A 189 -28.97 4.51 -3.74
N THR A 190 -30.25 4.90 -3.60
CA THR A 190 -31.34 4.46 -4.49
C THR A 190 -31.10 4.80 -5.96
N ALA A 191 -30.72 6.05 -6.28
CA ALA A 191 -30.45 6.45 -7.67
C ALA A 191 -29.23 5.71 -8.26
N ALA A 192 -28.19 5.52 -7.45
CA ALA A 192 -26.99 4.80 -7.85
C ALA A 192 -27.27 3.31 -8.10
N LEU A 193 -28.07 2.69 -7.23
CA LEU A 193 -28.56 1.32 -7.37
C LEU A 193 -29.40 1.16 -8.65
N GLN A 194 -30.31 2.10 -8.91
CA GLN A 194 -31.13 2.08 -10.12
C GLN A 194 -30.28 2.10 -11.39
N LEU A 195 -29.29 2.99 -11.44
CA LEU A 195 -28.37 3.10 -12.56
C LEU A 195 -27.53 1.83 -12.72
N ASN A 196 -27.02 1.26 -11.62
CA ASN A 196 -26.30 -0.02 -11.65
C ASN A 196 -27.19 -1.17 -12.17
N GLY A 197 -28.48 -1.16 -11.85
CA GLY A 197 -29.45 -2.13 -12.37
C GLY A 197 -29.54 -2.07 -13.89
N TRP A 198 -29.65 -0.87 -14.46
CA TRP A 198 -29.64 -0.67 -15.92
C TRP A 198 -28.31 -1.09 -16.56
N PHE A 199 -27.17 -0.74 -15.95
CA PHE A 199 -25.86 -1.16 -16.45
C PHE A 199 -25.67 -2.67 -16.40
N LEU A 200 -26.16 -3.34 -15.36
CA LEU A 200 -26.13 -4.80 -15.27
C LEU A 200 -26.98 -5.43 -16.38
N LEU A 201 -28.21 -4.95 -16.59
CA LEU A 201 -29.09 -5.43 -17.66
C LEU A 201 -28.50 -5.22 -19.06
N VAL A 202 -28.09 -3.98 -19.35
CA VAL A 202 -27.59 -3.58 -20.67
C VAL A 202 -26.23 -4.21 -20.93
N GLY A 203 -25.31 -4.20 -19.96
CA GLY A 203 -23.97 -4.76 -20.12
C GLY A 203 -24.00 -6.29 -20.29
N LEU A 204 -24.78 -6.98 -19.46
CA LEU A 204 -24.94 -8.44 -19.54
C LEU A 204 -25.69 -8.83 -20.82
N GLY A 205 -26.77 -8.13 -21.16
CA GLY A 205 -27.53 -8.35 -22.39
C GLY A 205 -26.72 -8.07 -23.66
N ALA A 206 -25.99 -6.96 -23.69
CA ALA A 206 -25.16 -6.57 -24.83
C ALA A 206 -23.99 -7.54 -25.03
N SER A 207 -23.32 -7.98 -23.96
CA SER A 207 -22.21 -8.94 -24.07
C SER A 207 -22.68 -10.31 -24.58
N LEU A 208 -23.77 -10.86 -24.03
CA LEU A 208 -24.34 -12.13 -24.48
C LEU A 208 -24.94 -12.03 -25.89
N GLY A 209 -25.68 -10.95 -26.18
CA GLY A 209 -26.26 -10.69 -27.50
C GLY A 209 -25.18 -10.49 -28.57
N ALA A 210 -24.10 -9.79 -28.24
CA ALA A 210 -22.95 -9.63 -29.12
C ALA A 210 -22.26 -10.96 -29.39
N ALA A 211 -22.00 -11.72 -28.33
CA ALA A 211 -21.39 -13.04 -28.45
C ALA A 211 -22.25 -13.99 -29.31
N TRP A 212 -23.57 -13.96 -29.15
CA TRP A 212 -24.50 -14.71 -30.02
C TRP A 212 -24.49 -14.22 -31.47
N ALA A 213 -24.61 -12.91 -31.70
CA ALA A 213 -24.67 -12.34 -33.05
C ALA A 213 -23.36 -12.55 -33.84
N VAL A 214 -22.20 -12.44 -33.17
CA VAL A 214 -20.90 -12.69 -33.80
C VAL A 214 -20.70 -14.19 -34.06
N SER A 215 -21.07 -15.07 -33.12
CA SER A 215 -20.97 -16.53 -33.33
C SER A 215 -21.82 -17.01 -34.51
N THR A 216 -22.95 -16.34 -34.77
CA THR A 216 -23.89 -16.67 -35.87
C THR A 216 -23.60 -15.93 -37.18
N ARG A 217 -22.45 -15.25 -37.29
CA ARG A 217 -22.05 -14.42 -38.46
C ARG A 217 -22.99 -13.25 -38.79
N ARG A 218 -23.90 -12.89 -37.89
CA ARG A 218 -24.82 -11.75 -38.05
C ARG A 218 -24.18 -10.41 -37.71
N ALA A 219 -23.03 -10.43 -37.05
CA ALA A 219 -22.36 -9.23 -36.58
C ALA A 219 -20.83 -9.29 -36.75
N PRO A 220 -20.16 -8.14 -36.85
CA PRO A 220 -18.72 -8.06 -37.06
C PRO A 220 -17.92 -8.27 -35.77
N GLU A 221 -16.68 -8.76 -35.90
CA GLU A 221 -15.80 -9.03 -34.76
C GLU A 221 -15.38 -7.77 -33.98
N TRP A 222 -15.44 -6.58 -34.61
CA TRP A 222 -15.10 -5.30 -33.97
C TRP A 222 -16.07 -4.90 -32.86
N MET A 223 -17.22 -5.57 -32.71
CA MET A 223 -18.13 -5.33 -31.57
C MET A 223 -17.46 -5.49 -30.21
N ILE A 224 -16.34 -6.22 -30.12
CA ILE A 224 -15.52 -6.24 -28.91
C ILE A 224 -15.05 -4.84 -28.50
N ALA A 225 -14.76 -3.93 -29.44
CA ALA A 225 -14.36 -2.57 -29.13
C ALA A 225 -15.49 -1.79 -28.45
N LEU A 226 -16.74 -1.98 -28.87
CA LEU A 226 -17.91 -1.39 -28.20
C LEU A 226 -18.10 -1.97 -26.80
N LEU A 227 -17.96 -3.29 -26.65
CA LEU A 227 -18.04 -3.94 -25.34
C LEU A 227 -16.94 -3.45 -24.39
N LEU A 228 -15.73 -3.21 -24.90
CA LEU A 228 -14.64 -2.61 -24.13
C LEU A 228 -14.95 -1.17 -23.71
N LEU A 229 -15.50 -0.35 -24.61
CA LEU A 229 -15.96 1.01 -24.27
C LEU A 229 -17.03 0.99 -23.18
N VAL A 230 -18.02 0.09 -23.28
CA VAL A 230 -19.05 -0.09 -22.25
C VAL A 230 -18.43 -0.55 -20.93
N THR A 231 -17.45 -1.46 -20.96
CA THR A 231 -16.72 -1.92 -19.77
C THR A 231 -15.98 -0.76 -19.09
N VAL A 232 -15.30 0.09 -19.87
CA VAL A 232 -14.61 1.26 -19.34
C VAL A 232 -15.60 2.27 -18.77
N ALA A 233 -16.70 2.56 -19.46
CA ALA A 233 -17.71 3.50 -18.98
C ALA A 233 -18.38 3.03 -17.68
N ASP A 234 -18.73 1.75 -17.62
CA ASP A 234 -19.33 1.13 -16.43
C ASP A 234 -18.35 1.10 -15.25
N GLY A 235 -17.10 0.70 -15.51
CA GLY A 235 -16.04 0.72 -14.51
C GLY A 235 -15.71 2.13 -14.02
N TRP A 236 -15.60 3.10 -14.92
CA TRP A 236 -15.28 4.49 -14.57
C TRP A 236 -16.35 5.09 -13.65
N ARG A 237 -17.63 4.96 -14.01
CA ARG A 237 -18.77 5.44 -13.22
C ARG A 237 -18.74 4.98 -11.75
N VAL A 238 -18.32 3.74 -11.51
CA VAL A 238 -18.25 3.17 -10.15
C VAL A 238 -16.96 3.60 -9.45
N ASN A 239 -15.82 3.57 -10.16
CA ASN A 239 -14.50 3.82 -9.58
C ASN A 239 -14.17 5.30 -9.38
N ASP A 240 -14.76 6.21 -10.16
CA ASP A 240 -14.53 7.66 -10.08
C ASP A 240 -14.79 8.22 -8.66
N ARG A 241 -15.72 7.61 -7.92
CA ARG A 241 -16.01 7.97 -6.51
C ARG A 241 -14.78 7.86 -5.60
N TYR A 242 -13.87 6.94 -5.91
CA TYR A 242 -12.63 6.64 -5.17
C TYR A 242 -11.41 7.37 -5.76
N LEU A 243 -11.47 7.79 -7.03
CA LEU A 243 -10.38 8.45 -7.74
C LEU A 243 -10.52 9.96 -7.63
N ARG A 244 -10.22 10.51 -6.45
CA ARG A 244 -10.24 11.96 -6.22
C ARG A 244 -8.83 12.53 -6.23
N THR A 245 -8.58 13.45 -7.14
CA THR A 245 -7.39 14.31 -7.10
C THR A 245 -7.73 15.56 -6.30
N VAL A 246 -6.96 15.80 -5.25
CA VAL A 246 -7.06 16.99 -4.42
C VAL A 246 -5.72 17.71 -4.46
N ASP A 247 -5.76 19.04 -4.45
CA ASP A 247 -4.56 19.84 -4.32
C ASP A 247 -3.96 19.62 -2.92
N PRO A 248 -2.70 19.17 -2.80
CA PRO A 248 -2.07 18.97 -1.50
C PRO A 248 -2.18 20.19 -0.58
N GLU A 249 -2.13 21.41 -1.11
CA GLU A 249 -2.24 22.63 -0.29
C GLU A 249 -3.63 22.79 0.35
N THR A 250 -4.67 22.20 -0.23
CA THR A 250 -6.02 22.21 0.36
C THR A 250 -6.17 21.24 1.53
N VAL A 251 -5.33 20.20 1.57
CA VAL A 251 -5.36 19.16 2.60
C VAL A 251 -4.30 19.43 3.68
N PHE A 252 -3.13 19.90 3.26
CA PHE A 252 -1.96 20.20 4.08
C PHE A 252 -1.51 21.64 3.77
N PRO A 253 -2.26 22.64 4.26
CA PRO A 253 -1.92 24.04 4.01
C PRO A 253 -0.62 24.41 4.73
N SER A 254 0.26 25.14 4.02
CA SER A 254 1.39 25.80 4.64
C SER A 254 0.89 27.01 5.43
N ASP A 255 1.11 27.01 6.75
CA ASP A 255 0.81 28.15 7.62
C ASP A 255 2.09 28.79 8.18
N ALA A 256 1.93 29.78 9.06
CA ALA A 256 3.04 30.49 9.68
C ALA A 256 3.98 29.57 10.48
N LEU A 257 3.48 28.47 11.04
CA LEU A 257 4.30 27.49 11.76
C LEU A 257 5.18 26.71 10.79
N VAL A 258 4.61 26.23 9.69
CA VAL A 258 5.37 25.51 8.66
C VAL A 258 6.46 26.40 8.07
N GLN A 259 6.13 27.65 7.73
CA GLN A 259 7.08 28.62 7.19
C GLN A 259 8.22 28.94 8.18
N HIS A 260 7.88 29.05 9.47
CA HIS A 260 8.86 29.28 10.51
C HIS A 260 9.82 28.10 10.66
N LEU A 261 9.30 26.87 10.71
CA LEU A 261 10.15 25.67 10.79
C LEU A 261 11.06 25.52 9.57
N ASP A 262 10.57 25.83 8.37
CA ASP A 262 11.38 25.78 7.13
C ASP A 262 12.54 26.79 7.15
N ALA A 263 12.32 27.96 7.76
CA ALA A 263 13.31 29.02 7.83
C ALA A 263 14.33 28.83 8.97
N GLU A 264 13.93 28.21 10.07
CA GLU A 264 14.67 28.26 11.34
C GLU A 264 15.23 26.90 11.81
N LEU A 265 14.94 25.81 11.10
CA LEU A 265 15.58 24.51 11.35
C LEU A 265 16.98 24.47 10.76
N ASP A 266 17.96 24.12 11.58
CA ASP A 266 19.32 23.89 11.12
C ASP A 266 19.45 22.56 10.35
N VAL A 267 20.54 22.40 9.60
CA VAL A 267 20.83 21.17 8.84
C VAL A 267 20.97 19.99 9.80
N GLY A 268 20.04 19.05 9.72
CA GLY A 268 20.00 17.83 10.55
C GLY A 268 18.96 17.89 11.67
N GLU A 269 18.58 19.09 12.10
CA GLU A 269 17.59 19.28 13.16
C GLU A 269 16.21 18.76 12.74
N ARG A 270 15.41 18.38 13.74
CA ARG A 270 14.07 17.83 13.55
C ARG A 270 13.03 18.56 14.37
N ALA A 271 11.83 18.67 13.80
CA ALA A 271 10.63 19.01 14.55
C ALA A 271 10.02 17.75 15.19
N PHE A 272 9.44 17.92 16.38
CA PHE A 272 8.72 16.87 17.08
C PHE A 272 7.30 17.33 17.41
N PRO A 273 6.28 16.91 16.64
CA PRO A 273 4.87 17.10 16.96
C PRO A 273 4.32 15.92 17.78
N PRO A 274 4.24 15.97 19.13
CA PRO A 274 3.78 14.83 19.90
C PRO A 274 2.32 14.51 19.59
N ALA A 275 1.97 13.21 19.59
CA ALA A 275 0.66 12.75 19.16
C ALA A 275 -0.47 13.39 19.97
N GLY A 276 -1.40 14.06 19.29
CA GLY A 276 -2.57 14.69 19.91
C GLY A 276 -2.28 16.01 20.64
N MET A 277 -1.03 16.51 20.62
CA MET A 277 -0.69 17.79 21.23
C MET A 277 -0.81 18.97 20.25
N SER A 278 -0.93 18.73 18.95
CA SER A 278 -1.19 19.78 17.95
C SER A 278 -2.23 19.29 16.93
N GLY A 279 -2.66 20.20 16.06
CA GLY A 279 -3.50 19.91 14.89
C GLY A 279 -2.74 19.31 13.71
N TYR A 280 -1.45 18.99 13.86
CA TYR A 280 -0.62 18.37 12.83
C TYR A 280 -0.61 16.85 12.95
N GLY A 281 -0.87 16.15 11.85
CA GLY A 281 -0.75 14.70 11.79
C GLY A 281 0.70 14.20 11.87
N PRO A 282 0.94 12.92 12.22
CA PRO A 282 2.30 12.39 12.43
C PRO A 282 3.26 12.49 11.25
N SER A 283 2.73 12.51 10.03
CA SER A 283 3.49 12.62 8.77
C SER A 283 3.16 13.89 8.00
N GLU A 284 2.50 14.86 8.63
CA GLU A 284 1.98 16.02 7.91
C GLU A 284 3.06 17.04 7.58
N LEU A 285 3.91 17.38 8.56
CA LEU A 285 5.03 18.31 8.35
C LEU A 285 6.00 17.82 7.27
N SER A 286 6.15 16.50 7.08
CA SER A 286 7.03 15.95 6.05
C SER A 286 6.52 16.15 4.61
N VAL A 287 5.23 16.47 4.41
CA VAL A 287 4.71 16.93 3.12
C VAL A 287 5.39 18.25 2.71
N HIS A 288 5.73 19.08 3.68
CA HIS A 288 6.46 20.34 3.50
C HIS A 288 7.98 20.17 3.60
N ARG A 289 8.49 18.93 3.56
CA ARG A 289 9.93 18.59 3.71
C ARG A 289 10.55 19.00 5.05
N ILE A 290 9.74 19.35 6.05
CA ILE A 290 10.21 19.57 7.41
C ILE A 290 10.62 18.21 8.01
N PRO A 291 11.89 18.01 8.41
CA PRO A 291 12.31 16.78 9.06
C PRO A 291 11.58 16.58 10.39
N THR A 292 11.04 15.39 10.62
CA THR A 292 10.34 15.07 11.86
C THR A 292 10.83 13.81 12.52
N VAL A 293 10.80 13.79 13.85
CA VAL A 293 10.99 12.56 14.66
C VAL A 293 9.78 11.62 14.51
N THR A 294 8.59 12.19 14.32
CA THR A 294 7.36 11.44 14.11
C THR A 294 7.22 10.94 12.67
N GLY A 295 6.27 10.03 12.48
CA GLY A 295 5.89 9.53 11.17
C GLY A 295 5.24 8.16 11.28
N ILE A 296 4.31 7.85 10.39
CA ILE A 296 3.74 6.51 10.27
C ILE A 296 4.39 5.80 9.08
N GLN A 297 5.18 4.77 9.38
CA GLN A 297 5.63 3.79 8.40
C GLN A 297 5.12 2.41 8.81
N LYS A 298 4.58 1.63 7.85
CA LYS A 298 4.02 0.30 8.11
C LYS A 298 5.09 -0.72 8.54
N PHE A 299 6.34 -0.47 8.20
CA PHE A 299 7.50 -1.27 8.57
C PHE A 299 8.45 -0.38 9.36
N ARG A 300 8.44 -0.49 10.69
CA ARG A 300 9.37 0.24 11.55
C ARG A 300 10.53 -0.67 11.93
N LEU A 301 11.71 -0.07 12.05
CA LEU A 301 12.89 -0.76 12.53
C LEU A 301 12.72 -1.08 14.01
N GLU A 302 12.99 -2.33 14.39
CA GLU A 302 12.78 -2.82 15.76
C GLU A 302 13.53 -1.98 16.79
N TRP A 303 14.79 -1.64 16.52
CA TRP A 303 15.59 -0.81 17.42
C TRP A 303 15.06 0.61 17.57
N TYR A 304 14.57 1.23 16.49
CA TYR A 304 13.95 2.55 16.56
C TYR A 304 12.64 2.51 17.35
N GLU A 305 11.85 1.45 17.18
CA GLU A 305 10.62 1.24 17.94
C GLU A 305 10.91 1.03 19.44
N ARG A 306 11.97 0.29 19.78
CA ARG A 306 12.44 0.15 21.17
C ARG A 306 12.92 1.48 21.75
N PHE A 307 13.76 2.21 21.03
CA PHE A 307 14.29 3.50 21.48
C PHE A 307 13.18 4.50 21.74
N THR A 308 12.23 4.64 20.81
CA THR A 308 11.14 5.60 20.94
C THR A 308 10.06 5.16 21.92
N GLY A 309 9.94 3.87 22.26
CA GLY A 309 8.91 3.37 23.17
C GLY A 309 7.57 3.11 22.46
N GLY A 310 7.61 2.59 21.23
CA GLY A 310 6.42 2.14 20.49
C GLY A 310 5.74 3.21 19.63
N LEU A 311 4.46 3.01 19.30
CA LEU A 311 3.68 3.96 18.48
C LEU A 311 3.42 5.30 19.18
N GLY A 312 3.28 5.27 20.50
CA GLY A 312 3.07 6.48 21.31
C GLY A 312 4.34 7.26 21.60
N MET A 313 5.50 6.78 21.15
CA MET A 313 6.81 7.39 21.41
C MET A 313 7.06 7.70 22.91
N GLN A 314 6.71 6.76 23.79
CA GLN A 314 6.68 6.95 25.25
C GLN A 314 8.03 7.38 25.86
N ASN A 315 9.15 7.02 25.21
CA ASN A 315 10.49 7.38 25.69
C ASN A 315 10.92 8.77 25.22
N VAL A 316 10.25 9.34 24.20
CA VAL A 316 10.56 10.65 23.62
C VAL A 316 9.86 11.76 24.42
N GLY A 317 10.15 11.77 25.72
CA GLY A 317 9.75 12.82 26.65
C GLY A 317 10.88 13.25 27.60
N THR A 318 12.06 12.63 27.47
CA THR A 318 13.26 12.99 28.23
C THR A 318 14.16 13.90 27.41
N MET A 319 14.90 14.79 28.07
CA MET A 319 15.89 15.64 27.39
C MET A 319 16.98 14.81 26.71
N ALA A 320 17.35 13.65 27.27
CA ALA A 320 18.29 12.73 26.65
C ALA A 320 17.77 12.18 25.33
N ALA A 321 16.51 11.72 25.27
CA ALA A 321 15.92 11.22 24.03
C ALA A 321 15.76 12.34 22.99
N LEU A 322 15.30 13.53 23.40
CA LEU A 322 15.15 14.69 22.53
C LEU A 322 16.49 15.14 21.93
N GLY A 323 17.55 15.20 22.75
CA GLY A 323 18.90 15.53 22.29
C GLY A 323 19.49 14.46 21.36
N LEU A 324 19.35 13.17 21.69
CA LEU A 324 19.82 12.09 20.80
C LEU A 324 19.10 12.06 19.45
N LEU A 325 17.86 12.57 19.39
CA LEU A 325 17.06 12.74 18.17
C LEU A 325 17.27 14.08 17.47
N ASP A 326 18.15 14.94 17.99
CA ASP A 326 18.45 16.26 17.43
C ASP A 326 17.17 17.09 17.22
N VAL A 327 16.33 17.16 18.27
CA VAL A 327 15.08 17.91 18.23
C VAL A 327 15.34 19.38 18.49
N GLY A 328 15.25 20.21 17.44
CA GLY A 328 15.32 21.67 17.56
C GLY A 328 13.98 22.30 17.98
N PHE A 329 12.86 21.70 17.56
CA PHE A 329 11.52 22.24 17.82
C PHE A 329 10.52 21.21 18.34
N ILE A 330 9.72 21.61 19.32
CA ILE A 330 8.50 20.91 19.73
C ILE A 330 7.28 21.63 19.15
N VAL A 331 6.38 20.88 18.50
CA VAL A 331 5.15 21.41 17.91
C VAL A 331 3.95 20.95 18.73
N ALA A 332 3.35 21.87 19.47
CA ALA A 332 2.28 21.59 20.42
C ALA A 332 1.26 22.73 20.50
N GLY A 333 0.14 22.50 21.18
CA GLY A 333 -0.92 23.47 21.40
C GLY A 333 -0.46 24.61 22.31
N PRO A 334 -1.22 25.72 22.36
CA PRO A 334 -0.86 26.85 23.21
C PRO A 334 -0.86 26.45 24.68
N GLY A 335 0.08 27.01 25.46
CA GLY A 335 0.17 26.82 26.91
C GLY A 335 1.15 25.75 27.38
N VAL A 336 1.92 25.12 26.49
CA VAL A 336 3.10 24.35 26.90
C VAL A 336 4.15 25.32 27.44
N SER A 337 4.60 25.08 28.67
CA SER A 337 5.62 25.91 29.33
C SER A 337 6.60 25.00 30.07
N SER A 338 7.89 25.24 29.83
CA SER A 338 9.02 24.61 30.47
C SER A 338 10.21 25.56 30.35
N ASP A 339 11.13 25.53 31.31
CA ASP A 339 12.37 26.34 31.25
C ASP A 339 13.24 26.00 30.04
N ALA A 340 13.07 24.81 29.45
CA ALA A 340 13.78 24.36 28.26
C ALA A 340 13.11 24.77 26.94
N LEU A 341 11.96 25.45 26.97
CA LEU A 341 11.17 25.78 25.79
C LEU A 341 10.93 27.28 25.65
N SER A 342 11.32 27.85 24.51
CA SER A 342 10.94 29.21 24.11
C SER A 342 9.91 29.17 22.99
N LEU A 343 8.75 29.80 23.22
CA LEU A 343 7.73 29.97 22.18
C LEU A 343 8.24 30.92 21.09
N GLU A 344 8.30 30.46 19.84
CA GLU A 344 8.75 31.28 18.71
C GLU A 344 7.60 31.72 17.79
N VAL A 345 6.67 30.81 17.47
CA VAL A 345 5.52 31.12 16.61
C VAL A 345 4.26 30.40 17.07
N THR A 346 3.11 31.06 16.89
CA THR A 346 1.77 30.49 17.11
C THR A 346 0.97 30.55 15.82
N ALA A 347 0.37 29.41 15.45
CA ALA A 347 -0.53 29.26 14.31
C ALA A 347 -1.85 28.59 14.76
N PRO A 348 -2.93 28.63 13.95
CA PRO A 348 -4.22 28.07 14.33
C PRO A 348 -4.18 26.58 14.70
N ARG A 349 -3.24 25.83 14.13
CA ARG A 349 -3.09 24.39 14.29
C ARG A 349 -2.08 23.99 15.36
N GLY A 350 -1.36 24.94 15.95
CA GLY A 350 -0.32 24.66 16.94
C GLY A 350 0.70 25.78 17.01
N SER A 351 1.65 25.63 17.93
CA SER A 351 2.75 26.54 18.16
C SER A 351 4.06 25.78 18.06
N ALA A 352 5.11 26.45 17.57
CA ALA A 352 6.46 25.92 17.59
C ALA A 352 7.23 26.50 18.77
N TYR A 353 7.81 25.60 19.55
CA TYR A 353 8.63 25.90 20.69
C TYR A 353 10.05 25.44 20.40
N ARG A 354 11.01 26.35 20.43
CA ARG A 354 12.44 26.02 20.33
C ARG A 354 12.87 25.30 21.60
N LEU A 355 13.51 24.16 21.43
CA LEU A 355 14.10 23.39 22.51
C LEU A 355 15.50 23.90 22.80
N SER A 356 15.78 24.22 24.06
CA SER A 356 17.15 24.49 24.52
C SER A 356 17.89 23.16 24.67
N SER A 357 18.60 22.74 23.62
CA SER A 357 19.46 21.55 23.62
C SER A 357 20.82 21.86 23.02
N ASP A 358 21.87 21.42 23.70
CA ASP A 358 23.26 21.60 23.27
C ASP A 358 23.83 20.34 22.59
N VAL A 359 22.98 19.35 22.31
CA VAL A 359 23.38 18.08 21.69
C VAL A 359 23.35 18.25 20.17
N PRO A 360 24.49 18.29 19.47
CA PRO A 360 24.49 18.47 18.03
C PRO A 360 24.14 17.16 17.31
N HIS A 361 23.79 17.26 16.03
CA HIS A 361 23.49 16.10 15.19
C HIS A 361 24.61 15.05 15.14
N ALA A 362 25.87 15.48 15.22
CA ALA A 362 27.04 14.60 15.24
C ALA A 362 28.07 15.08 16.28
N PHE A 363 28.57 14.17 17.13
CA PHE A 363 29.53 14.51 18.18
C PHE A 363 30.38 13.33 18.64
N PHE A 364 31.47 13.64 19.35
CA PHE A 364 32.29 12.65 20.05
C PHE A 364 31.83 12.53 21.52
N PRO A 365 31.24 11.40 21.95
CA PRO A 365 30.88 11.18 23.34
C PRO A 365 32.14 11.06 24.22
N ARG A 366 32.07 11.55 25.46
CA ARG A 366 33.22 11.53 26.40
C ARG A 366 33.61 10.12 26.83
N ARG A 367 32.63 9.23 26.92
CA ARG A 367 32.77 7.82 27.31
C ARG A 367 32.01 6.95 26.34
N VAL A 368 32.66 5.86 25.94
CA VAL A 368 32.08 4.84 25.07
C VAL A 368 32.14 3.52 25.81
N GLU A 369 30.99 2.87 25.93
CA GLU A 369 30.87 1.55 26.51
C GLU A 369 30.22 0.60 25.50
N ALA A 370 30.30 -0.71 25.75
CA ALA A 370 29.64 -1.70 24.92
C ALA A 370 28.83 -2.65 25.76
N THR A 371 27.68 -3.05 25.22
CA THR A 371 26.84 -4.10 25.81
C THR A 371 26.05 -4.79 24.71
N ALA A 372 25.83 -6.10 24.89
CA ALA A 372 24.88 -6.86 24.09
C ALA A 372 23.44 -6.78 24.64
N ASP A 373 23.27 -6.28 25.87
CA ASP A 373 21.95 -6.09 26.48
C ASP A 373 21.35 -4.74 26.06
N THR A 374 20.55 -4.78 25.00
CA THR A 374 19.84 -3.60 24.47
C THR A 374 18.86 -2.98 25.47
N ALA A 375 18.29 -3.74 26.41
CA ALA A 375 17.35 -3.18 27.39
C ALA A 375 18.09 -2.35 28.44
N GLU A 376 19.23 -2.86 28.91
CA GLU A 376 20.11 -2.11 29.80
C GLU A 376 20.74 -0.90 29.09
N ALA A 377 21.14 -1.07 27.81
CA ALA A 377 21.63 0.05 27.00
C ALA A 377 20.61 1.20 26.96
N LEU A 378 19.36 0.89 26.59
CA LEU A 378 18.28 1.85 26.48
C LEU A 378 18.03 2.59 27.81
N ARG A 379 17.95 1.87 28.92
CA ARG A 379 17.71 2.47 30.24
C ARG A 379 18.82 3.49 30.58
N ARG A 380 20.08 3.09 30.39
CA ARG A 380 21.25 3.94 30.71
C ARG A 380 21.34 5.19 29.85
N ILE A 381 21.09 5.08 28.54
CA ILE A 381 21.17 6.25 27.64
C ILE A 381 20.05 7.26 27.86
N LEU A 382 18.89 6.85 28.38
CA LEU A 382 17.77 7.75 28.66
C LEU A 382 17.97 8.51 29.98
N GLU A 383 18.80 7.98 30.87
CA GLU A 383 19.14 8.59 32.17
C GLU A 383 20.42 9.44 32.12
N ALA A 384 21.32 9.17 31.16
CA ALA A 384 22.60 9.85 31.02
C ALA A 384 22.53 11.13 30.16
N ASP A 385 23.52 12.00 30.33
CA ASP A 385 23.80 13.08 29.38
C ASP A 385 24.24 12.47 28.03
N PRO A 386 23.56 12.78 26.91
CA PRO A 386 23.93 12.30 25.58
C PRO A 386 25.39 12.58 25.19
N LEU A 387 25.97 13.69 25.64
CA LEU A 387 27.35 14.07 25.34
C LEU A 387 28.38 13.29 26.19
N ASP A 388 27.97 12.76 27.34
CA ASP A 388 28.86 11.98 28.20
C ASP A 388 28.97 10.53 27.75
N LEU A 389 27.83 9.83 27.60
CA LEU A 389 27.82 8.38 27.42
C LEU A 389 27.22 7.97 26.08
N ALA A 390 28.00 7.24 25.29
CA ALA A 390 27.49 6.43 24.20
C ALA A 390 27.69 4.94 24.48
N ILE A 391 26.68 4.14 24.13
CA ILE A 391 26.71 2.69 24.24
C ILE A 391 26.68 2.09 22.84
N VAL A 392 27.74 1.38 22.47
CA VAL A 392 27.83 0.60 21.24
C VAL A 392 27.27 -0.80 21.49
N GLU A 393 26.39 -1.24 20.60
CA GLU A 393 25.78 -2.56 20.69
C GLU A 393 26.79 -3.63 20.21
N GLY A 394 27.20 -4.50 21.14
CA GLY A 394 28.22 -5.53 20.91
C GLY A 394 29.10 -5.75 22.14
N ASP A 395 30.19 -6.48 21.95
CA ASP A 395 31.09 -6.89 23.05
C ASP A 395 32.27 -5.94 23.26
N VAL A 396 32.65 -5.16 22.25
CA VAL A 396 33.86 -4.33 22.25
C VAL A 396 33.48 -2.88 22.01
N ALA A 397 33.82 -2.03 22.98
CA ALA A 397 33.67 -0.58 22.89
C ALA A 397 34.84 0.01 22.10
N PRO A 398 34.58 0.80 21.03
CA PRO A 398 35.59 1.68 20.46
C PRO A 398 36.09 2.70 21.48
N ALA A 399 37.26 3.29 21.25
CA ALA A 399 37.77 4.38 22.08
C ALA A 399 36.88 5.62 21.98
N ALA A 400 36.75 6.38 23.08
CA ALA A 400 36.13 7.69 23.07
C ALA A 400 37.06 8.70 22.36
N GLY A 401 36.50 9.45 21.42
CA GLY A 401 37.22 10.47 20.67
C GLY A 401 37.09 11.85 21.29
N GLU A 402 37.62 12.85 20.58
CA GLU A 402 37.44 14.27 20.89
C GLU A 402 37.62 15.06 19.60
N GLY A 403 36.71 16.00 19.33
CA GLY A 403 36.70 16.73 18.08
C GLY A 403 35.37 17.41 17.79
N VAL A 404 35.27 17.98 16.60
CA VAL A 404 34.06 18.62 16.06
C VAL A 404 33.70 17.97 14.74
N ALA A 405 32.41 17.76 14.50
CA ALA A 405 31.88 17.29 13.23
C ALA A 405 30.81 18.26 12.73
N THR A 406 30.87 18.62 11.45
CA THR A 406 29.92 19.53 10.81
C THR A 406 29.37 18.88 9.56
N ILE A 407 28.05 18.86 9.42
CA ILE A 407 27.40 18.32 8.22
C ILE A 407 27.55 19.33 7.09
N THR A 408 28.20 18.92 6.01
CA THR A 408 28.40 19.75 4.81
C THR A 408 27.39 19.43 3.72
N ARG A 409 26.81 18.22 3.75
CA ARG A 409 25.74 17.80 2.85
C ARG A 409 24.80 16.82 3.54
N TYR A 410 23.50 17.06 3.43
CA TYR A 410 22.47 16.23 4.06
C TYR A 410 21.36 15.90 3.07
N GLU A 411 21.34 14.67 2.58
CA GLU A 411 20.43 14.18 1.54
C GLU A 411 19.86 12.80 1.93
N PRO A 412 18.71 12.39 1.39
CA PRO A 412 18.07 11.12 1.77
C PRO A 412 18.96 9.87 1.60
N ASN A 413 19.90 9.90 0.66
CA ASN A 413 20.78 8.77 0.31
C ASN A 413 22.27 9.05 0.55
N GLU A 414 22.63 10.26 1.01
CA GLU A 414 24.02 10.65 1.26
C GLU A 414 24.11 11.69 2.38
N ILE A 415 25.02 11.48 3.33
CA ILE A 415 25.36 12.45 4.37
C ILE A 415 26.87 12.62 4.36
N VAL A 416 27.34 13.86 4.25
CA VAL A 416 28.77 14.20 4.25
C VAL A 416 29.05 15.10 5.45
N LEU A 417 30.09 14.75 6.20
CA LEU A 417 30.57 15.52 7.34
C LEU A 417 32.03 15.90 7.15
N ALA A 418 32.38 17.14 7.47
CA ALA A 418 33.74 17.54 7.76
C ALA A 418 34.02 17.30 9.25
N VAL A 419 35.09 16.58 9.56
CA VAL A 419 35.42 16.17 10.94
C VAL A 419 36.83 16.61 11.28
N GLU A 420 36.98 17.29 12.41
CA GLU A 420 38.26 17.69 13.00
C GLU A 420 38.41 16.99 14.35
N ALA A 421 39.16 15.89 14.37
CA ALA A 421 39.35 15.05 15.55
C ALA A 421 40.72 15.31 16.20
N SER A 422 40.73 15.95 17.38
CA SER A 422 41.95 16.10 18.19
C SER A 422 42.40 14.77 18.77
N ARG A 423 41.44 13.87 19.05
CA ARG A 423 41.68 12.47 19.43
C ARG A 423 40.73 11.56 18.65
N GLY A 424 41.29 10.58 17.96
CA GLY A 424 40.49 9.59 17.24
C GLY A 424 39.63 8.74 18.17
N GLY A 425 38.44 8.37 17.71
CA GLY A 425 37.49 7.57 18.46
C GLY A 425 36.10 7.54 17.82
N LEU A 426 35.09 7.13 18.59
CA LEU A 426 33.72 7.02 18.12
C LEU A 426 33.13 8.41 17.83
N LEU A 427 32.70 8.65 16.59
CA LEU A 427 31.79 9.72 16.21
C LEU A 427 30.36 9.18 16.23
N PHE A 428 29.51 9.74 17.08
CA PHE A 428 28.07 9.51 17.09
C PHE A 428 27.41 10.36 16.00
N LEU A 429 26.38 9.81 15.36
CA LEU A 429 25.53 10.51 14.41
C LEU A 429 24.06 10.23 14.78
N SER A 430 23.24 11.27 14.93
CA SER A 430 21.81 11.24 15.22
C SER A 430 20.99 10.69 14.05
N GLU A 431 21.42 9.60 13.44
CA GLU A 431 20.78 8.99 12.28
C GLU A 431 20.48 7.53 12.54
N VAL A 432 19.23 7.11 12.29
CA VAL A 432 18.78 5.75 12.59
C VAL A 432 19.65 4.74 11.86
N TYR A 433 20.24 3.80 12.60
CA TYR A 433 21.05 2.72 12.05
C TYR A 433 20.21 1.88 11.09
N TYR A 434 20.76 1.57 9.92
CA TYR A 434 20.16 0.61 9.00
C TYR A 434 21.26 -0.13 8.20
N PRO A 435 21.20 -1.47 8.07
CA PRO A 435 22.31 -2.27 7.52
C PRO A 435 22.74 -1.95 6.08
N ALA A 436 21.91 -1.27 5.29
CA ALA A 436 22.24 -0.90 3.91
C ALA A 436 23.10 0.36 3.79
N TRP A 437 23.30 1.11 4.88
CA TRP A 437 24.23 2.25 4.87
C TRP A 437 25.68 1.76 4.86
N ARG A 438 26.53 2.51 4.19
CA ARG A 438 27.98 2.35 4.16
C ARG A 438 28.62 3.68 4.54
N ALA A 439 29.72 3.61 5.29
CA ALA A 439 30.46 4.79 5.70
C ALA A 439 31.90 4.70 5.19
N ARG A 440 32.49 5.86 4.92
CA ARG A 440 33.90 6.02 4.57
C ARG A 440 34.49 7.19 5.36
N VAL A 441 35.78 7.09 5.65
CA VAL A 441 36.62 8.17 6.17
C VAL A 441 37.76 8.33 5.17
N ASP A 442 37.87 9.48 4.51
CA ASP A 442 38.84 9.74 3.44
C ASP A 442 38.89 8.62 2.40
N ASP A 443 37.73 8.28 1.84
CA ASP A 443 37.49 7.17 0.89
C ASP A 443 37.71 5.74 1.40
N GLU A 444 38.31 5.55 2.57
CA GLU A 444 38.51 4.23 3.17
C GLU A 444 37.22 3.75 3.87
N PRO A 445 36.75 2.52 3.58
CA PRO A 445 35.52 2.00 4.17
C PRO A 445 35.70 1.73 5.67
N VAL A 446 34.75 2.23 6.46
CA VAL A 446 34.70 2.00 7.92
C VAL A 446 33.45 1.25 8.33
N GLN A 447 33.54 0.52 9.44
CA GLN A 447 32.39 -0.16 10.01
C GLN A 447 31.44 0.85 10.67
N ILE A 448 30.15 0.71 10.37
CA ILE A 448 29.09 1.41 11.09
C ILE A 448 28.69 0.55 12.30
N HIS A 449 28.78 1.15 13.48
CA HIS A 449 28.34 0.58 14.74
C HIS A 449 26.91 1.03 15.03
N ARG A 450 26.07 0.12 15.55
CA ARG A 450 24.78 0.50 16.12
C ARG A 450 25.04 1.06 17.51
N THR A 451 24.69 2.31 17.72
CA THR A 451 25.01 3.09 18.92
C THR A 451 23.72 3.62 19.55
N ASN A 452 23.66 3.67 20.88
CA ASN A 452 22.54 4.18 21.65
C ASN A 452 21.21 3.54 21.22
N THR A 453 21.20 2.20 21.17
CA THR A 453 20.08 1.36 20.71
C THR A 453 19.76 1.49 19.21
N ALA A 454 19.55 2.69 18.69
CA ALA A 454 18.91 2.91 17.39
C ALA A 454 19.73 3.73 16.38
N PHE A 455 20.82 4.37 16.79
CA PHE A 455 21.58 5.33 15.98
C PHE A 455 22.85 4.70 15.41
N ARG A 456 23.55 5.44 14.56
CA ARG A 456 24.79 4.99 13.94
C ARG A 456 25.99 5.74 14.51
N GLY A 457 27.09 5.03 14.70
CA GLY A 457 28.39 5.63 15.00
C GLY A 457 29.50 4.99 14.18
N ILE A 458 30.59 5.71 13.98
CA ILE A 458 31.78 5.23 13.27
C ILE A 458 33.03 5.59 14.04
N VAL A 459 34.13 4.88 13.83
CA VAL A 459 35.44 5.27 14.38
C VAL A 459 36.14 6.18 13.39
N VAL A 460 36.53 7.37 13.84
CA VAL A 460 37.30 8.35 13.06
C VAL A 460 38.70 8.47 13.67
N PRO A 461 39.79 8.42 12.87
CA PRO A 461 41.14 8.67 13.37
C PRO A 461 41.35 10.12 13.81
N ALA A 462 42.49 10.42 14.43
CA ALA A 462 42.85 11.80 14.75
C ALA A 462 43.30 12.55 13.50
N GLY A 463 42.88 13.80 13.35
CA GLY A 463 43.15 14.65 12.19
C GLY A 463 41.88 15.23 11.57
N SER A 464 42.06 15.87 10.41
CA SER A 464 41.01 16.43 9.58
C SER A 464 40.57 15.38 8.56
N HIS A 465 39.27 15.08 8.51
CA HIS A 465 38.72 13.99 7.71
C HIS A 465 37.41 14.37 7.03
N GLU A 466 37.19 13.84 5.83
CA GLU A 466 35.87 13.79 5.22
C GLU A 466 35.21 12.45 5.54
N VAL A 467 34.03 12.52 6.16
CA VAL A 467 33.21 11.35 6.48
C VAL A 467 32.01 11.32 5.54
N VAL A 468 31.85 10.22 4.81
CA VAL A 468 30.76 10.04 3.85
C VAL A 468 29.93 8.82 4.21
N PHE A 469 28.65 9.03 4.50
CA PHE A 469 27.63 7.98 4.59
C PHE A 469 26.85 7.91 3.28
N ARG A 470 26.73 6.72 2.69
CA ARG A 470 25.91 6.47 1.49
C ARG A 470 24.96 5.30 1.70
N TYR A 471 23.72 5.48 1.27
CA TYR A 471 22.74 4.39 1.24
C TYR A 471 23.01 3.49 0.03
N ALA A 472 23.34 2.23 0.28
CA ALA A 472 23.75 1.26 -0.75
C ALA A 472 23.05 -0.10 -0.55
N ALA A 473 21.76 -0.16 -0.85
CA ALA A 473 20.99 -1.41 -0.81
C ALA A 473 21.31 -2.32 -2.01
N ALA A 474 21.99 -3.44 -1.77
CA ALA A 474 22.32 -4.42 -2.80
C ALA A 474 21.07 -5.07 -3.41
N GLU A 475 20.03 -5.22 -2.59
CA GLU A 475 18.73 -5.80 -2.94
C GLU A 475 17.99 -4.90 -3.94
N PHE A 476 18.07 -3.59 -3.78
CA PHE A 476 17.47 -2.63 -4.71
C PHE A 476 18.10 -2.76 -6.11
N ARG A 477 19.44 -2.80 -6.17
CA ARG A 477 20.16 -2.98 -7.45
C ARG A 477 19.81 -4.29 -8.12
N THR A 478 19.78 -5.39 -7.37
CA THR A 478 19.38 -6.71 -7.88
C THR A 478 17.93 -6.68 -8.40
N GLY A 479 17.00 -6.12 -7.63
CA GLY A 479 15.59 -6.00 -8.02
C GLY A 479 15.40 -5.15 -9.28
N PHE A 480 16.14 -4.05 -9.42
CA PHE A 480 16.15 -3.21 -10.60
C PHE A 480 16.63 -3.97 -11.85
N MET A 481 17.75 -4.69 -11.74
CA MET A 481 18.29 -5.51 -12.83
C MET A 481 17.32 -6.61 -13.27
N VAL A 482 16.77 -7.37 -12.31
CA VAL A 482 15.80 -8.44 -12.60
C VAL A 482 14.55 -7.88 -13.29
N SER A 483 14.03 -6.76 -12.80
CA SER A 483 12.86 -6.09 -13.39
C SER A 483 13.13 -5.62 -14.81
N GLY A 484 14.31 -5.02 -15.06
CA GLY A 484 14.73 -4.59 -16.39
C GLY A 484 14.88 -5.76 -17.37
N LEU A 485 15.51 -6.87 -16.94
CA LEU A 485 15.65 -8.07 -17.76
C LEU A 485 14.30 -8.72 -18.06
N ALA A 486 13.39 -8.78 -17.08
CA ALA A 486 12.04 -9.30 -17.29
C ALA A 486 11.25 -8.44 -18.29
N ALA A 487 11.30 -7.11 -18.15
CA ALA A 487 10.65 -6.18 -19.07
C ALA A 487 11.21 -6.31 -20.50
N ALA A 488 12.53 -6.42 -20.65
CA ALA A 488 13.18 -6.66 -21.94
C ALA A 488 12.74 -8.00 -22.55
N GLY A 489 12.67 -9.06 -21.74
CA GLY A 489 12.19 -10.38 -22.17
C GLY A 489 10.75 -10.34 -22.70
N VAL A 490 9.85 -9.63 -22.00
CA VAL A 490 8.46 -9.44 -22.45
C VAL A 490 8.42 -8.64 -23.75
N ALA A 491 9.19 -7.55 -23.86
CA ALA A 491 9.25 -6.75 -25.08
C ALA A 491 9.73 -7.57 -26.28
N VAL A 492 10.80 -8.37 -26.11
CA VAL A 492 11.29 -9.29 -27.15
C VAL A 492 10.23 -10.32 -27.53
N TRP A 493 9.56 -10.92 -26.56
CA TRP A 493 8.50 -11.89 -26.82
C TRP A 493 7.34 -11.29 -27.64
N LEU A 494 6.90 -10.07 -27.29
CA LEU A 494 5.87 -9.34 -28.06
C LEU A 494 6.34 -9.02 -29.48
N LEU A 495 7.59 -8.57 -29.64
CA LEU A 495 8.16 -8.26 -30.96
C LEU A 495 8.24 -9.51 -31.85
N VAL A 496 8.72 -10.64 -31.31
CA VAL A 496 8.76 -11.92 -32.04
C VAL A 496 7.35 -12.36 -32.44
N GLY A 497 6.36 -12.23 -31.54
CA GLY A 497 4.96 -12.53 -31.83
C GLY A 497 4.36 -11.66 -32.94
N LEU A 498 4.72 -10.37 -33.01
CA LEU A 498 4.29 -9.45 -34.05
C LEU A 498 4.95 -9.76 -35.41
N VAL A 499 6.24 -10.09 -35.42
CA VAL A 499 6.99 -10.43 -36.65
C VAL A 499 6.53 -11.79 -37.20
N GLY A 500 6.35 -12.80 -36.35
CA GLY A 500 5.89 -14.13 -36.77
C GLY A 500 4.45 -14.16 -37.32
N ARG A 501 3.60 -13.21 -36.92
CA ARG A 501 2.25 -13.04 -37.49
C ARG A 501 2.28 -12.43 -38.90
N ARG A 502 3.26 -11.55 -39.18
CA ARG A 502 3.43 -10.96 -40.52
C ARG A 502 3.95 -11.98 -41.55
N SER A 503 4.82 -12.91 -41.15
CA SER A 503 5.33 -13.95 -42.06
C SER A 503 4.26 -14.99 -42.41
N ASN A 504 3.43 -15.42 -41.45
CA ASN A 504 2.36 -16.40 -41.72
C ASN A 504 1.17 -15.82 -42.50
N GLY A 505 0.95 -14.50 -42.45
CA GLY A 505 -0.07 -13.83 -43.27
C GLY A 505 0.28 -13.80 -44.76
N ALA A 506 1.57 -13.75 -45.12
CA ALA A 506 2.02 -13.78 -46.52
C ALA A 506 1.92 -15.18 -47.15
N SER A 507 2.10 -16.25 -46.37
CA SER A 507 2.02 -17.63 -46.87
C SER A 507 0.58 -18.14 -47.08
N GLY A 508 -0.41 -17.54 -46.39
CA GLY A 508 -1.83 -17.89 -46.55
C GLY A 508 -2.47 -17.35 -47.83
N ALA A 509 -2.02 -16.19 -48.32
CA ALA A 509 -2.50 -15.59 -49.56
C ALA A 509 -2.06 -16.36 -50.82
N ALA A 510 -0.94 -17.10 -50.75
CA ALA A 510 -0.43 -17.88 -51.87
C ALA A 510 -1.17 -19.21 -52.13
N ARG A 511 -2.03 -19.68 -51.22
CA ARG A 511 -2.75 -20.96 -51.37
C ARG A 511 -4.18 -20.84 -51.92
N VAL A 512 -4.68 -19.63 -52.16
CA VAL A 512 -6.03 -19.40 -52.72
C VAL A 512 -5.99 -19.23 -54.25
N GLY A 513 -4.81 -19.10 -54.86
CA GLY A 513 -4.65 -18.89 -56.31
C GLY A 513 -4.64 -20.15 -57.20
N ASP A 514 -4.54 -21.36 -56.64
CA ASP A 514 -4.30 -22.60 -57.42
C ASP A 514 -5.51 -23.56 -57.47
N ARG A 515 -6.74 -23.04 -57.31
CA ARG A 515 -7.97 -23.78 -57.63
C ARG A 515 -8.92 -22.89 -58.43
N ALA A 516 -8.60 -22.70 -59.70
CA ALA A 516 -9.52 -22.24 -60.74
C ALA A 516 -9.52 -23.27 -61.86
#